data_AF-A0A0C9TZJ8-F1
#
_entry.id   AF-A0A0C9TZJ8-F1
#
_cell.length_a   1.000
_cell.length_b   1.000
_cell.length_c   1.000
_cell.angle_alpha   90.00
_cell.angle_beta   90.00
_cell.angle_gamma   90.00
#
_symmetry.space_group_name_H-M   'P 1'
#
loop_
_entity.id
_entity.type
_entity.pdbx_description
1 polymer ?
#
loop_
_entity_poly.entity_id
_entity_poly.type
_entity_poly.pdbx_seq_one_letter_code
_entity_poly.pdbx_strand_id
1 'polypeptide(L)' 'IQQLGRTLLAAYAYDNFDVDLKTTNPTVEKLTDTLKHLTSGLLFPLVHGVVREDLRCSRVLWER' A
#
# COMPACT_ATOMS: atom_id res chain seq x y z
N ILE A 1 1.25 8.30 9.95
CA ILE A 1 1.98 7.09 9.47
C ILE A 1 3.21 6.79 10.33
N GLN A 2 4.21 7.65 10.41
CA GLN A 2 5.45 7.37 11.17
C GLN A 2 5.23 7.00 12.65
N GLN A 3 4.35 7.71 13.35
CA GLN A 3 4.03 7.43 14.76
C GLN A 3 3.47 6.01 14.95
N LEU A 4 2.53 5.60 14.08
CA LEU A 4 1.96 4.26 14.08
C LEU A 4 3.02 3.19 13.73
N GLY A 5 3.83 3.43 12.70
CA GLY A 5 4.90 2.50 12.32
C GLY A 5 5.91 2.24 13.45
N ARG A 6 6.26 3.27 14.24
CA ARG A 6 7.17 3.15 15.40
C ARG A 6 6.61 2.30 16.55
N THR A 7 5.30 2.05 16.59
CA THR A 7 4.71 1.17 17.62
C THR A 7 5.10 -0.29 17.41
N LEU A 8 5.41 -0.68 16.16
CA LEU A 8 5.54 -2.08 15.70
C LEU A 8 4.24 -2.89 15.86
N LEU A 9 3.08 -2.22 15.97
CA LEU A 9 1.75 -2.82 16.13
C LEU A 9 0.84 -2.36 14.99
N ALA A 10 1.32 -2.49 13.76
CA ALA A 10 0.60 -2.06 12.57
C ALA A 10 0.77 -3.07 11.45
N ALA A 11 -0.29 -3.27 10.68
CA ALA A 11 -0.27 -4.07 9.46
C ALA A 11 -0.10 -3.16 8.23
N TYR A 12 0.67 -3.66 7.27
CA TYR A 12 0.91 -3.02 5.99
C TYR A 12 0.21 -3.84 4.91
N ALA A 13 -0.60 -3.20 4.09
CA ALA A 13 -1.18 -3.81 2.89
C ALA A 13 -0.73 -3.01 1.67
N TYR A 14 -0.32 -3.71 0.63
CA TYR A 14 0.02 -3.12 -0.66
C TYR A 14 -0.89 -3.72 -1.72
N ASP A 15 -1.35 -2.89 -2.63
CA ASP A 15 -2.14 -3.32 -3.78
C ASP A 15 -1.63 -2.64 -5.05
N ASN A 16 -1.40 -3.43 -6.08
CA ASN A 16 -0.96 -2.97 -7.39
C ASN A 16 -2.17 -2.91 -8.30
N PHE A 17 -2.44 -1.76 -8.88
CA PHE A 17 -3.62 -1.54 -9.70
C PHE A 17 -3.29 -0.68 -10.91
N ASP A 18 -4.00 -0.95 -11.99
CA ASP A 18 -3.90 -0.20 -13.23
C ASP A 18 -5.04 0.82 -13.29
N VAL A 19 -4.72 2.06 -13.64
CA VAL A 19 -5.71 3.11 -13.87
C VAL A 19 -5.53 3.72 -15.24
N ASP A 20 -6.61 3.81 -15.98
CA ASP A 20 -6.68 4.58 -17.22
C ASP A 20 -7.04 6.05 -16.89
N LEU A 21 -6.04 6.93 -16.86
CA LEU A 21 -6.22 8.35 -16.57
C LEU A 21 -6.48 9.14 -17.86
N LYS A 22 -7.74 9.16 -18.28
CA LYS A 22 -8.18 9.92 -19.46
C LYS A 22 -8.07 11.43 -19.19
N THR A 23 -7.39 12.15 -20.08
CA THR A 23 -7.33 13.62 -20.02
C THR A 23 -8.44 14.23 -20.86
N THR A 24 -9.01 15.35 -20.42
CA THR A 24 -10.16 16.01 -21.06
C THR A 24 -9.81 16.73 -22.37
N ASN A 25 -8.53 16.78 -22.79
CA ASN A 25 -8.12 17.59 -23.93
C ASN A 25 -8.65 17.01 -25.26
N PRO A 26 -9.60 17.68 -25.93
CA PRO A 26 -10.18 17.20 -27.18
C PRO A 26 -9.33 17.69 -28.34
N THR A 27 -8.09 17.20 -28.47
CA THR A 27 -7.27 17.52 -29.64
C THR A 27 -6.43 16.32 -30.04
N VAL A 28 -6.96 15.60 -31.04
CA VAL A 28 -6.34 14.54 -31.82
C VAL A 28 -6.03 13.28 -30.99
N GLU A 29 -6.39 12.11 -31.52
CA GLU A 29 -5.90 10.81 -31.05
C GLU A 29 -4.36 10.76 -31.18
N LYS A 30 -3.66 11.40 -30.26
CA LYS A 30 -2.27 11.06 -30.00
C LYS A 30 -2.29 9.85 -29.09
N LEU A 31 -1.62 8.78 -29.54
CA LEU A 31 -1.22 7.57 -28.82
C LEU A 31 -0.43 7.92 -27.54
N THR A 32 -1.06 8.62 -26.61
CA THR A 32 -0.47 8.99 -25.34
C THR A 32 -0.87 7.89 -24.39
N ASP A 33 0.11 7.21 -23.80
CA ASP A 33 -0.14 6.14 -22.86
C ASP A 33 -0.87 6.70 -21.62
N THR A 34 -2.17 6.43 -21.53
CA THR A 34 -3.04 6.85 -20.43
C THR A 34 -3.12 5.79 -19.33
N LEU A 35 -2.65 4.57 -19.61
CA LEU A 35 -2.56 3.52 -18.61
C LEU A 35 -1.45 3.88 -17.63
N LYS A 36 -1.75 3.77 -16.34
CA LYS A 36 -0.80 3.98 -15.25
C LYS A 36 -0.80 2.76 -14.35
N HIS A 37 0.39 2.19 -14.17
CA HIS A 37 0.65 1.16 -13.18
C HIS A 37 0.96 1.84 -11.85
N LEU A 38 0.10 1.67 -10.86
CA LEU A 38 0.23 2.31 -9.56
C LEU A 38 0.26 1.26 -8.45
N THR A 39 0.93 1.59 -7.36
CA THR A 39 0.90 0.82 -6.11
C THR A 39 0.32 1.69 -5.03
N SER A 40 -0.76 1.23 -4.39
CA SER A 40 -1.27 1.83 -3.16
C SER A 40 -0.70 1.11 -1.95
N GLY A 41 -0.54 1.85 -0.86
CA GLY A 41 -0.10 1.32 0.43
C GLY A 41 -1.05 1.78 1.53
N LEU A 42 -1.47 0.85 2.39
CA LEU A 42 -2.30 1.10 3.55
C LEU A 42 -1.56 0.66 4.82
N LEU A 43 -1.54 1.56 5.82
CA LEU A 43 -1.02 1.28 7.15
C LEU A 43 -2.17 1.43 8.16
N PHE A 44 -2.47 0.39 8.92
CA PHE A 44 -3.52 0.42 9.93
C PHE A 44 -3.08 -0.27 11.23
N PRO A 45 -3.59 0.18 12.39
CA PRO A 45 -3.20 -0.37 13.68
C PRO A 45 -3.73 -1.80 13.85
N LEU A 46 -2.94 -2.64 14.51
CA LEU A 46 -3.42 -3.92 15.03
C LEU A 46 -4.25 -3.64 16.28
N VAL A 47 -5.54 -3.89 16.18
CA VAL A 47 -6.54 -3.63 17.21
C VAL A 47 -6.79 -4.86 18.09
N HIS A 48 -7.65 -4.74 19.11
CA HIS A 48 -8.04 -5.82 20.04
C HIS A 48 -6.93 -6.30 20.98
N GLY A 49 -6.08 -5.39 21.47
CA GLY A 49 -5.13 -5.69 22.54
C GLY A 49 -3.88 -6.45 22.10
N VAL A 50 -3.58 -6.47 20.79
CA VAL A 50 -2.34 -7.06 20.25
C VAL A 50 -1.13 -6.35 20.85
N VAL A 51 -0.18 -7.14 21.36
CA VAL A 51 1.10 -6.66 21.92
C VAL A 51 2.27 -7.15 21.06
N ARG A 52 3.48 -6.66 21.35
CA ARG A 52 4.66 -6.93 20.52
C ARG A 52 5.07 -8.40 20.56
N GLU A 53 4.83 -9.06 21.70
CA GLU A 53 5.14 -10.46 21.97
C GLU A 53 4.31 -11.42 21.10
N ASP A 54 3.12 -11.00 20.68
CA ASP A 54 2.27 -11.73 19.74
C ASP A 54 2.91 -11.75 18.33
N LEU A 55 3.72 -10.74 18.00
CA LEU A 55 4.39 -10.57 16.72
C LEU A 55 5.85 -11.04 16.73
N ARG A 56 6.27 -11.81 17.74
CA ARG A 56 7.67 -12.28 17.88
C ARG A 56 8.20 -13.07 16.68
N CYS A 57 7.30 -13.70 15.91
CA CYS A 57 7.65 -14.47 14.72
C CYS A 57 7.57 -13.65 13.42
N SER A 58 7.16 -12.39 13.45
CA SER A 58 6.95 -11.55 12.26
C SER A 58 8.18 -11.51 11.35
N ARG A 59 9.38 -11.33 11.92
CA ARG A 59 10.64 -11.37 11.18
C ARG A 59 10.87 -12.72 10.49
N VAL A 60 10.69 -13.82 11.21
CA VAL A 60 10.88 -15.18 10.69
C VAL A 60 9.89 -15.48 9.55
N LEU A 61 8.66 -14.99 9.65
CA LEU A 61 7.65 -15.14 8.61
C LEU A 61 7.95 -14.29 7.37
N TRP A 62 8.52 -13.10 7.56
CA TRP A 62 8.84 -12.18 6.45
C TRP A 62 10.12 -12.54 5.69
N GLU A 63 11.04 -13.26 6.34
CA GLU A 63 12.30 -13.72 5.73
C GLU A 63 12.14 -15.04 4.94
N ARG A 64 10.94 -15.64 4.92
CA ARG A 64 10.60 -16.85 4.15
C ARG A 64 9.80 -16.50 2.91
#